data_AF-A0A377C192-F1
#
_entry.id   AF-A0A377C192-F1
#
_cell.length_a   1.000
_cell.length_b   1.000
_cell.length_c   1.000
_cell.angle_alpha   90.00
_cell.angle_beta   90.00
_cell.angle_gamma   90.00
#
_symmetry.space_group_name_H-M   'P 1'
#
loop_
_entity.id
_entity.type
_entity.pdbx_description
1 polymer ?
#
loop_
_entity_poly.entity_id
_entity_poly.type
_entity_poly.pdbx_seq_one_letter_code
_entity_poly.pdbx_strand_id
1 'polypeptide(L)'
;MLDPKEFNTFVPLGTAALTNPAFGADIYCVGAYGWISFWFGLKGMERYGYRDDALKLADTFFRHAKGLTADGPIQENYNPLTGAQQGAPNSPGVPRICICV
;
A
#
# COMPACT_ATOMS: atom_id res chain seq x y z
N MET A 1 -9.20 -8.66 3.00
CA MET A 1 -8.08 -7.71 3.21
C MET A 1 -6.92 -8.35 3.94
N LEU A 2 -7.15 -9.09 5.03
CA LEU A 2 -6.07 -9.71 5.83
C LEU A 2 -5.55 -11.05 5.29
N ASP A 3 -6.18 -11.64 4.28
CA ASP A 3 -5.71 -12.87 3.66
C ASP A 3 -4.41 -12.62 2.87
N PRO A 4 -3.30 -13.30 3.20
CA PRO A 4 -2.02 -13.19 2.48
C PRO A 4 -2.07 -13.69 1.04
N LYS A 5 -3.08 -14.49 0.68
CA LYS A 5 -3.30 -14.96 -0.69
C LYS A 5 -4.13 -13.98 -1.52
N GLU A 6 -4.57 -12.87 -0.95
CA GLU A 6 -5.42 -11.87 -1.60
C GLU A 6 -4.73 -10.51 -1.61
N PHE A 7 -4.79 -9.77 -0.50
CA PHE A 7 -4.34 -8.38 -0.41
C PHE A 7 -3.34 -8.11 0.71
N ASN A 8 -3.08 -9.08 1.61
CA ASN A 8 -2.10 -8.93 2.68
C ASN A 8 -0.69 -9.36 2.21
N THR A 9 -0.23 -8.66 1.17
CA THR A 9 1.07 -8.84 0.52
C THR A 9 2.20 -8.13 1.27
N PHE A 10 3.43 -8.19 0.74
CA PHE A 10 4.60 -7.54 1.34
C PHE A 10 4.38 -6.04 1.54
N VAL A 11 3.85 -5.35 0.52
CA VAL A 11 3.18 -4.04 0.65
C VAL A 11 1.68 -4.29 0.51
N PRO A 12 0.88 -4.15 1.57
CA PRO A 12 -0.50 -4.63 1.59
C PRO A 12 -1.48 -3.68 0.87
N LEU A 13 -2.65 -4.22 0.54
CA LEU A 13 -3.79 -3.53 -0.10
C LEU A 13 -3.46 -2.95 -1.49
N GLY A 14 -2.83 -3.77 -2.33
CA GLY A 14 -2.64 -3.49 -3.76
C GLY A 14 -3.97 -3.24 -4.50
N THR A 15 -3.88 -2.70 -5.71
CA THR A 15 -5.05 -2.34 -6.55
C THR A 15 -5.84 -3.54 -7.07
N ALA A 16 -5.22 -4.73 -7.09
CA ALA A 16 -5.88 -6.01 -7.37
C ALA A 16 -5.37 -7.10 -6.41
N ALA A 17 -6.22 -8.09 -6.13
CA ALA A 17 -5.85 -9.28 -5.38
C ALA A 17 -4.85 -10.13 -6.15
N LEU A 18 -4.00 -10.89 -5.44
CA LEU A 18 -3.13 -11.89 -6.05
C LEU A 18 -3.87 -12.95 -6.88
N THR A 19 -5.13 -13.25 -6.51
CA THR A 19 -5.98 -14.23 -7.20
C THR A 19 -6.69 -13.66 -8.43
N ASN A 20 -6.59 -12.35 -8.68
CA ASN A 20 -7.19 -11.75 -9.86
C ASN A 20 -6.48 -12.27 -11.13
N PRO A 21 -7.21 -12.80 -12.14
CA PRO A 21 -6.61 -13.29 -13.38
C PRO A 21 -5.79 -12.24 -14.14
N ALA A 22 -6.07 -10.96 -13.93
CA ALA A 22 -5.33 -9.84 -14.51
C ALA A 22 -4.21 -9.30 -13.60
N PHE A 23 -3.94 -9.96 -12.45
CA PHE A 23 -2.93 -9.50 -11.52
C PHE A 23 -1.54 -9.48 -12.16
N GLY A 24 -0.85 -8.36 -12.01
CA GLY A 24 0.58 -8.27 -12.32
C GLY A 24 1.26 -7.32 -11.34
N ALA A 25 2.26 -7.81 -10.62
CA ALA A 25 2.92 -7.05 -9.55
C ALA A 25 3.57 -5.74 -10.02
N ASP A 26 3.93 -5.64 -11.31
CA ASP A 26 4.50 -4.45 -11.94
C ASP A 26 3.51 -3.68 -12.82
N ILE A 27 2.22 -4.09 -12.84
CA ILE A 27 1.20 -3.43 -13.65
C ILE A 27 0.49 -2.38 -12.80
N TYR A 28 0.56 -1.13 -13.25
CA TYR A 28 0.15 0.05 -12.51
C TYR A 28 -1.28 -0.01 -11.93
N CYS A 29 -2.27 -0.46 -12.71
CA CYS A 29 -3.69 -0.46 -12.29
C CYS A 29 -4.20 -1.80 -11.72
N VAL A 30 -3.45 -2.90 -11.84
CA VAL A 30 -3.90 -4.26 -11.46
C VAL A 30 -2.84 -5.01 -10.66
N GLY A 31 -2.09 -4.27 -9.85
CA GLY A 31 -1.13 -4.87 -8.93
C GLY A 31 -0.32 -3.82 -8.20
N ALA A 32 0.16 -2.79 -8.90
CA ALA A 32 0.88 -1.71 -8.25
C ALA A 32 -0.03 -1.00 -7.24
N TYR A 33 0.52 -0.78 -6.07
CA TYR A 33 -0.16 -0.14 -4.95
C TYR A 33 -0.37 1.35 -5.23
N GLY A 34 -1.53 1.91 -4.91
CA GLY A 34 -1.75 3.36 -4.85
C GLY A 34 -2.10 3.78 -3.42
N TRP A 35 -1.47 4.87 -2.92
CA TRP A 35 -1.65 5.35 -1.54
C TRP A 35 -3.12 5.62 -1.16
N ILE A 36 -3.93 6.05 -2.13
CA ILE A 36 -5.36 6.36 -1.96
C ILE A 36 -6.14 5.09 -1.58
N SER A 37 -5.96 4.01 -2.34
CA SER A 37 -6.67 2.74 -2.12
C SER A 37 -6.34 2.14 -0.75
N PHE A 38 -5.07 2.22 -0.34
CA PHE A 38 -4.63 1.78 0.96
C PHE A 38 -5.25 2.58 2.10
N TRP A 39 -5.19 3.91 2.01
CA TRP A 39 -5.76 4.77 3.05
C TRP A 39 -7.26 4.51 3.21
N PHE A 40 -8.01 4.39 2.11
CA PHE A 40 -9.43 4.03 2.18
C PHE A 40 -9.65 2.64 2.78
N GLY A 41 -8.80 1.66 2.46
CA GLY A 41 -8.83 0.35 3.08
C GLY A 41 -8.67 0.42 4.60
N LEU A 42 -7.65 1.14 5.09
CA LEU A 42 -7.42 1.32 6.52
C LEU A 42 -8.59 2.04 7.22
N LYS A 43 -9.10 3.13 6.64
CA LYS A 43 -10.26 3.85 7.19
C LYS A 43 -11.53 3.00 7.19
N GLY A 44 -11.72 2.16 6.17
CA GLY A 44 -12.79 1.17 6.13
C GLY A 44 -12.67 0.17 7.28
N MET A 45 -11.51 -0.46 7.43
CA MET A 45 -11.24 -1.40 8.53
C MET A 45 -11.48 -0.77 9.90
N GLU A 46 -10.95 0.42 10.15
CA GLU A 46 -11.16 1.15 11.40
C GLU A 46 -12.65 1.42 11.65
N ARG A 47 -13.38 1.91 10.64
CA ARG A 47 -14.81 2.24 10.75
C ARG A 47 -15.68 1.05 11.16
N TYR A 48 -15.28 -0.16 10.79
CA TYR A 48 -16.01 -1.39 11.11
C TYR A 48 -15.42 -2.19 12.28
N GLY A 49 -14.57 -1.57 13.11
CA GLY A 49 -14.08 -2.16 14.37
C GLY A 49 -12.76 -2.92 14.28
N TYR A 50 -12.05 -2.86 13.14
CA TYR A 50 -10.78 -3.55 12.90
C TYR A 50 -9.57 -2.62 13.02
N ARG A 51 -9.60 -1.68 13.98
CA ARG A 51 -8.56 -0.67 14.16
C ARG A 51 -7.18 -1.28 14.39
N ASP A 52 -7.08 -2.32 15.22
CA ASP A 52 -5.80 -2.97 15.53
C ASP A 52 -5.17 -3.64 14.30
N ASP A 53 -5.99 -4.25 13.44
CA ASP A 53 -5.50 -4.84 12.20
C ASP A 53 -5.13 -3.77 11.17
N ALA A 54 -5.87 -2.66 11.13
CA ALA A 54 -5.50 -1.51 10.30
C ALA A 54 -4.13 -0.94 10.73
N LEU A 55 -3.87 -0.84 12.03
CA LEU A 55 -2.57 -0.42 12.59
C LEU A 55 -1.44 -1.39 12.19
N LYS A 56 -1.67 -2.71 12.23
CA LYS A 56 -0.67 -3.70 11.77
C LYS A 56 -0.37 -3.57 10.28
N LEU A 57 -1.38 -3.33 9.45
CA LEU A 57 -1.18 -3.11 8.01
C LEU A 57 -0.46 -1.79 7.72
N ALA A 58 -0.76 -0.73 8.49
CA ALA A 58 -0.04 0.54 8.45
C ALA A 58 1.45 0.35 8.76
N ASP A 59 1.76 -0.31 9.88
CA ASP A 59 3.13 -0.61 10.28
C ASP A 59 3.87 -1.47 9.22
N THR A 60 3.19 -2.49 8.67
CA THR A 60 3.74 -3.33 7.60
C THR A 60 4.08 -2.49 6.36
N PHE A 61 3.20 -1.57 5.96
CA PHE A 61 3.45 -0.64 4.86
C PHE A 61 4.69 0.21 5.12
N PHE A 62 4.79 0.86 6.29
CA PHE A 62 5.94 1.72 6.61
C PHE A 62 7.27 0.98 6.64
N ARG A 63 7.28 -0.28 7.08
CA ARG A 63 8.50 -1.10 7.11
C ARG A 63 8.94 -1.59 5.72
N HIS A 64 8.01 -1.78 4.81
CA HIS A 64 8.28 -2.47 3.53
C HIS A 64 8.25 -1.55 2.30
N ALA A 65 7.60 -0.39 2.37
CA ALA A 65 7.61 0.60 1.31
C ALA A 65 9.00 1.27 1.20
N LYS A 66 9.80 0.83 0.22
CA LYS A 66 11.20 1.28 0.08
C LYS A 66 11.25 2.77 -0.20
N GLY A 67 12.16 3.46 0.49
CA GLY A 67 12.38 4.89 0.31
C GLY A 67 11.34 5.81 0.96
N LEU A 68 10.28 5.27 1.59
CA LEU A 68 9.24 6.08 2.23
C LEU A 68 9.77 6.90 3.42
N THR A 69 10.69 6.33 4.19
CA THR A 69 11.34 6.97 5.35
C THR A 69 12.71 7.59 5.02
N ALA A 70 13.14 7.51 3.76
CA ALA A 70 14.38 8.09 3.30
C ALA A 70 14.18 9.55 2.84
N ASP A 71 15.27 10.28 2.63
CA ASP A 71 15.24 11.66 2.14
C ASP A 71 14.93 11.78 0.63
N GLY A 72 14.58 10.66 -0.03
CA GLY A 72 14.22 10.61 -1.43
C GLY A 72 12.80 11.13 -1.73
N PRO A 73 12.50 11.40 -3.02
CA PRO A 73 11.15 11.77 -3.42
C PRO A 73 10.18 10.62 -3.16
N ILE A 74 8.99 10.94 -2.66
CA ILE A 74 7.93 9.95 -2.52
C ILE A 74 7.42 9.60 -3.92
N GLN A 75 7.26 8.30 -4.16
CA GLN A 75 6.67 7.80 -5.40
C GLN A 75 5.23 7.39 -5.20
N GLU A 76 4.50 7.39 -6.31
CA GLU A 76 3.07 7.14 -6.35
C GLU A 76 2.73 5.70 -5.97
N ASN A 77 3.52 4.74 -6.48
CA ASN A 77 3.21 3.33 -6.39
C ASN A 77 4.37 2.49 -5.88
N TYR A 78 4.02 1.33 -5.34
CA TYR A 78 4.96 0.34 -4.84
C TYR A 78 4.58 -1.04 -5.38
N ASN A 79 5.58 -1.84 -5.76
CA ASN A 79 5.37 -3.23 -6.12
C ASN A 79 4.90 -3.99 -4.85
N PRO A 80 3.76 -4.71 -4.89
CA PRO A 80 3.16 -5.35 -3.72
C PRO A 80 3.99 -6.51 -3.16
N LEU A 81 4.92 -7.07 -3.95
CA LEU A 81 5.76 -8.22 -3.58
C LEU A 81 7.16 -7.81 -3.10
N THR A 82 7.69 -6.67 -3.57
CA THR A 82 9.09 -6.27 -3.31
C THR A 82 9.26 -4.90 -2.66
N GLY A 83 8.19 -4.11 -2.61
CA GLY A 83 8.20 -2.73 -2.14
C GLY A 83 9.00 -1.76 -3.01
N ALA A 84 9.42 -2.18 -4.22
CA ALA A 84 10.11 -1.31 -5.16
C ALA A 84 9.20 -0.17 -5.61
N GLN A 85 9.73 1.06 -5.60
CA GLN A 85 8.99 2.24 -6.02
C GLN A 85 8.77 2.28 -7.53
N GLN A 86 7.62 2.77 -7.96
CA GLN A 86 7.25 2.99 -9.36
C GLN A 86 6.43 4.28 -9.50
N GLY A 87 6.50 4.90 -10.68
CA GLY A 87 5.73 6.09 -11.03
C GLY A 87 6.56 7.37 -11.02
N ALA A 88 5.87 8.51 -11.03
CA ALA A 88 6.52 9.81 -11.05
C ALA A 88 7.11 10.16 -9.65
N PRO A 89 8.30 10.78 -9.59
CA PRO A 89 8.79 11.37 -8.35
C PRO A 89 8.00 12.63 -7.99
N ASN A 90 7.81 12.89 -6.68
CA ASN A 90 7.12 14.07 -6.16
C ASN A 90 5.63 14.17 -6.54
N SER A 91 4.92 13.04 -6.63
CA SER A 91 3.49 13.04 -6.91
C SER A 91 2.72 13.86 -5.86
N PRO A 92 2.06 14.98 -6.26
CA PRO A 92 1.37 15.89 -5.35
C PRO A 92 0.11 15.20 -4.82
N GLY A 93 0.23 14.54 -3.68
CA GLY A 93 -0.84 13.74 -3.10
C GLY A 93 -0.36 12.76 -2.04
N VAL A 94 0.92 12.39 -2.04
CA VAL A 94 1.48 11.57 -0.96
C VAL A 94 2.11 12.50 0.09
N PRO A 95 1.41 12.85 1.19
CA PRO A 95 2.05 13.60 2.27
C PRO A 95 3.23 12.77 2.81
N ARG A 96 4.26 13.42 3.38
CA ARG A 96 5.21 12.70 4.27
C ARG A 96 4.38 12.18 5.44
N ILE A 97 4.04 10.89 5.38
CA ILE A 97 2.97 10.34 6.17
C ILE A 97 3.44 10.15 7.62
N CYS A 98 3.06 11.07 8.51
CA CYS A 98 2.81 10.74 9.91
C CYS A 98 1.35 10.27 10.00
N ILE A 99 1.12 8.97 9.86
CA ILE A 99 -0.19 8.38 10.12
C ILE A 99 -0.35 8.40 11.66
N CYS A 100 -1.07 9.41 12.16
CA CYS A 100 -1.74 9.28 13.44
C CYS A 100 -3.02 8.47 13.16
N VAL A 101 -2.92 7.12 13.19
CA VAL A 101 -4.15 6.31 13.36
C VAL A 101 -4.61 6.54 14.78
#